data_AF-A0A422ZT89-F1
#
_entry.id   AF-A0A422ZT89-F1
#
_cell.length_a   1.000
_cell.length_b   1.000
_cell.length_c   1.000
_cell.angle_alpha   90.00
_cell.angle_beta   90.00
_cell.angle_gamma   90.00
#
_symmetry.space_group_name_H-M   'P 1'
#
loop_
_entity.id
_entity.type
_entity.pdbx_description
1 polymer ?
#
loop_
_entity_poly.entity_id
_entity_poly.type
_entity_poly.pdbx_seq_one_letter_code
_entity_poly.pdbx_strand_id
1 'polypeptide(L)'
;MRNLTRTEVAKLIRNKLLNGGRLTPKQLDRILQKYGNHERSRVLELLRCKWGTPITIDSKGCYSITESDLRRFADDPDDVLSGWKEDAKKNREYRQLYRFVTAFTGLTGISSETRREVLAAVKARI
;
A
#
# COMPACT_ATOMS: atom_id res chain seq x y z
N MET A 1 25.63 16.25 1.96
CA MET A 1 24.36 15.56 2.34
C MET A 1 24.29 14.25 1.57
N ARG A 2 23.94 13.13 2.22
CA ARG A 2 23.81 11.82 1.55
C ARG A 2 22.39 11.68 0.96
N ASN A 3 22.31 11.41 -0.33
CA ASN A 3 21.05 11.01 -0.97
C ASN A 3 20.71 9.59 -0.52
N LEU A 4 19.43 9.36 -0.22
CA LEU A 4 18.91 8.04 0.13
C LEU A 4 18.15 7.48 -1.07
N THR A 5 18.13 6.16 -1.20
CA THR A 5 17.22 5.47 -2.12
C THR A 5 15.77 5.68 -1.69
N ARG A 6 14.83 5.51 -2.62
CA ARG A 6 13.39 5.61 -2.33
C ARG A 6 12.96 4.68 -1.18
N THR A 7 13.52 3.47 -1.14
CA THR A 7 13.25 2.47 -0.11
C THR A 7 13.76 2.95 1.25
N GLU A 8 14.96 3.53 1.33
CA GLU A 8 15.51 4.06 2.58
C GLU A 8 14.71 5.27 3.09
N VAL A 9 14.30 6.19 2.20
CA VAL A 9 13.43 7.31 2.57
C VAL A 9 12.08 6.81 3.07
N ALA A 10 11.51 5.80 2.42
CA ALA A 10 10.27 5.18 2.89
C ALA A 10 10.46 4.51 4.26
N LYS A 11 11.55 3.78 4.51
CA LYS A 11 11.85 3.21 5.84
C LYS A 11 11.93 4.31 6.89
N LEU A 12 12.61 5.42 6.59
CA LEU A 12 12.72 6.57 7.49
C LEU A 12 11.33 7.15 7.83
N ILE A 13 10.49 7.38 6.83
CA ILE A 13 9.12 7.88 7.03
C ILE A 13 8.31 6.88 7.84
N ARG A 14 8.35 5.60 7.49
CA ARG A 14 7.63 4.52 8.19
C ARG A 14 8.00 4.51 9.66
N ASN A 15 9.29 4.46 9.99
CA ASN A 15 9.75 4.41 11.37
C ASN A 15 9.34 5.66 12.15
N LYS A 16 9.35 6.84 11.51
CA LYS A 16 8.85 8.07 12.16
C LYS A 16 7.37 7.98 12.50
N LEU A 17 6.55 7.39 11.64
CA LEU A 17 5.12 7.20 11.89
C LEU A 17 4.86 6.09 12.92
N LEU A 18 5.61 4.99 12.86
CA LEU A 18 5.52 3.88 13.82
C LEU A 18 5.95 4.27 15.23
N ASN A 19 6.75 5.32 15.39
CA ASN A 19 7.08 5.92 16.69
C ASN A 19 6.00 6.91 17.17
N GLY A 20 4.76 6.82 16.65
CA GLY A 20 3.65 7.73 16.97
C GLY A 20 3.76 9.12 16.33
N GLY A 21 4.73 9.31 15.43
CA GLY A 21 4.89 10.59 14.74
C GLY A 21 3.77 10.89 13.75
N ARG A 22 3.50 12.17 13.55
CA ARG A 22 2.62 12.68 12.49
C ARG A 22 3.43 13.50 11.49
N LEU A 23 3.02 13.48 10.24
CA LEU A 23 3.65 14.25 9.17
C LEU A 23 2.61 15.07 8.41
N THR A 24 2.78 16.39 8.38
CA THR A 24 2.02 17.23 7.44
C THR A 24 2.53 17.01 6.00
N PRO A 25 1.73 17.33 4.96
CA PRO A 25 2.20 17.26 3.58
C PRO A 25 3.49 18.03 3.35
N LYS A 26 3.61 19.25 3.92
CA LYS A 26 4.84 20.07 3.82
C LYS A 26 6.05 19.41 4.49
N GLN A 27 5.86 18.76 5.64
CA GLN A 27 6.94 18.05 6.32
C GLN A 27 7.40 16.83 5.52
N LEU A 28 6.45 16.09 4.94
CA LEU A 28 6.75 14.97 4.05
C LEU A 28 7.57 15.46 2.85
N ASP A 29 7.13 16.52 2.17
CA ASP A 29 7.85 17.06 1.00
C ASP A 29 9.27 17.50 1.32
N ARG A 30 9.47 18.15 2.47
CA ARG A 30 10.80 18.53 2.93
C ARG A 30 11.71 17.33 3.12
N ILE A 31 11.19 16.21 3.66
CA ILE A 31 11.95 14.96 3.80
C ILE A 31 12.30 14.41 2.41
N LEU A 32 11.33 14.37 1.49
CA LEU A 32 11.50 13.84 0.14
C LEU A 32 12.54 14.65 -0.66
N GLN A 33 12.46 15.99 -0.60
CA GLN A 33 13.42 16.91 -1.21
C GLN A 33 14.81 16.74 -0.61
N LYS A 34 14.91 16.70 0.72
CA LYS A 34 16.18 16.58 1.45
C LYS A 34 16.99 15.33 1.06
N TYR A 35 16.33 14.23 0.73
CA TYR A 35 16.98 12.92 0.53
C TYR A 35 17.02 12.45 -0.93
N GLY A 36 16.92 13.35 -1.90
CA GLY A 36 17.08 13.03 -3.32
C GLY A 36 15.86 13.35 -4.18
N ASN A 37 15.01 14.28 -3.74
CA ASN A 37 13.83 14.75 -4.47
C ASN A 37 12.89 13.62 -4.95
N HIS A 38 12.55 12.72 -4.03
CA HIS A 38 11.68 11.59 -4.34
C HIS A 38 10.23 12.00 -4.57
N GLU A 39 9.57 11.36 -5.54
CA GLU A 39 8.15 11.59 -5.79
C GLU A 39 7.28 11.03 -4.65
N ARG A 40 6.39 11.88 -4.12
CA ARG A 40 5.51 11.55 -2.99
C ARG A 40 4.64 10.33 -3.27
N SER A 41 4.01 10.27 -4.44
CA SER A 41 3.12 9.19 -4.85
C SER A 41 3.83 7.83 -4.79
N ARG A 42 5.08 7.77 -5.28
CA ARG A 42 5.88 6.56 -5.38
C ARG A 42 6.37 6.07 -4.03
N VAL A 43 6.68 6.99 -3.11
CA VAL A 43 7.02 6.66 -1.72
C VAL A 43 5.79 6.16 -0.96
N LEU A 44 4.64 6.85 -1.10
CA LEU A 44 3.39 6.44 -0.46
C LEU A 44 2.87 5.10 -1.01
N GLU A 45 3.04 4.82 -2.29
CA GLU A 45 2.72 3.53 -2.89
C GLU A 45 3.57 2.41 -2.28
N LEU A 46 4.86 2.64 -2.06
CA LEU A 46 5.73 1.67 -1.41
C LEU A 46 5.22 1.38 0.02
N LEU A 47 4.94 2.43 0.79
CA LEU A 47 4.46 2.32 2.17
C LEU A 47 3.11 1.61 2.27
N ARG A 48 2.10 2.08 1.54
CA ARG A 48 0.71 1.63 1.68
C ARG A 48 0.40 0.38 0.86
N CYS A 49 0.88 0.31 -0.38
CA CYS A 49 0.48 -0.76 -1.30
C CYS A 49 1.48 -1.92 -1.36
N LYS A 50 2.76 -1.69 -1.08
CA LYS A 50 3.76 -2.77 -1.10
C LYS A 50 4.08 -3.31 0.28
N TRP A 51 4.18 -2.43 1.28
CA TRP A 51 4.46 -2.82 2.66
C TRP A 51 3.22 -2.89 3.53
N GLY A 52 2.08 -2.37 3.07
CA GLY A 52 0.82 -2.45 3.82
C GLY A 52 0.75 -1.60 5.08
N THR A 53 1.67 -0.66 5.28
CA THR A 53 1.65 0.19 6.48
C THR A 53 0.32 0.97 6.53
N PRO A 54 -0.45 0.89 7.64
CA PRO A 54 -1.79 1.46 7.76
C PRO A 54 -1.75 2.97 8.00
N ILE A 55 -1.22 3.70 7.02
CA ILE A 55 -1.12 5.15 7.05
C ILE A 55 -2.51 5.74 6.79
N THR A 56 -3.04 6.44 7.80
CA THR A 56 -4.25 7.24 7.72
C THR A 56 -3.93 8.68 7.37
N ILE A 57 -4.92 9.37 6.79
CA ILE A 57 -4.85 10.78 6.45
C ILE A 57 -6.04 11.45 7.13
N ASP A 58 -5.79 12.41 8.01
CA ASP A 58 -6.86 13.17 8.64
C ASP A 58 -7.41 14.29 7.74
N SER A 59 -8.42 15.01 8.24
CA SER A 59 -9.08 16.10 7.50
C SER A 59 -8.16 17.25 7.09
N LYS A 60 -6.98 17.38 7.72
CA LYS A 60 -5.97 18.38 7.37
C LYS A 60 -4.90 17.83 6.42
N GLY A 61 -5.04 16.59 5.98
CA GLY A 61 -4.10 15.94 5.08
C GLY A 61 -2.84 15.39 5.75
N CYS A 62 -2.78 15.34 7.08
CA CYS A 62 -1.59 14.84 7.76
C CYS A 62 -1.60 13.30 7.81
N TYR A 63 -0.43 12.72 7.63
CA TYR A 63 -0.18 11.29 7.66
C TYR A 63 0.13 10.82 9.08
N SER A 64 -0.53 9.76 9.52
CA SER A 64 -0.36 9.13 10.83
C SER A 64 -0.65 7.63 10.75
N ILE A 65 -0.36 6.90 11.82
CA ILE A 65 -0.83 5.53 12.06
C ILE A 65 -1.78 5.58 13.26
N THR A 66 -2.81 4.74 13.27
CA THR A 66 -3.79 4.74 14.36
C THR A 66 -3.16 4.22 15.65
N GLU A 67 -3.65 4.68 16.79
CA GLU A 67 -3.17 4.21 18.10
C GLU A 67 -3.31 2.68 18.26
N SER A 68 -4.39 2.09 17.73
CA SER A 68 -4.58 0.64 17.74
C SER A 68 -3.51 -0.10 16.94
N ASP A 69 -3.13 0.41 15.78
CA ASP A 69 -2.08 -0.18 14.95
C ASP A 69 -0.70 0.00 15.58
N LEU A 70 -0.46 1.14 16.24
CA LEU A 70 0.78 1.40 16.99
C LEU A 70 0.93 0.45 18.19
N ARG A 71 -0.15 0.19 18.93
CA ARG A 71 -0.14 -0.77 20.05
C ARG A 71 0.17 -2.18 19.56
N ARG A 72 -0.53 -2.65 18.52
CA ARG A 72 -0.24 -3.95 17.89
C ARG A 72 1.22 -4.04 17.47
N PHE A 73 1.73 -3.00 16.80
CA PHE A 73 3.13 -2.94 16.39
C PHE A 73 4.10 -2.95 17.57
N ALA A 74 3.76 -2.33 18.70
CA ALA A 74 4.60 -2.35 19.90
C ALA A 74 4.64 -3.73 20.57
N ASP A 75 3.54 -4.50 20.48
CA ASP A 75 3.44 -5.86 21.03
C ASP A 75 4.30 -6.86 20.25
N ASP A 76 4.21 -6.86 18.92
CA ASP A 76 5.04 -7.70 18.03
C ASP A 76 5.34 -6.98 16.70
N PRO A 77 6.48 -6.27 16.60
CA PRO A 77 6.84 -5.54 15.38
C PRO A 77 6.99 -6.42 14.14
N ASP A 78 7.55 -7.62 14.29
CA ASP A 78 7.94 -8.46 13.16
C ASP A 78 6.73 -9.18 12.58
N ASP A 79 5.87 -9.74 13.44
CA ASP A 79 4.61 -10.36 13.03
C ASP A 79 3.69 -9.33 12.35
N VAL A 80 3.52 -8.15 12.96
CA VAL A 80 2.65 -7.10 12.43
C VAL A 80 3.14 -6.58 11.08
N LEU A 81 4.44 -6.34 10.92
CA LEU A 81 5.00 -5.93 9.63
C LEU A 81 4.86 -7.01 8.56
N SER A 82 4.97 -8.29 8.94
CA SER A 82 4.73 -9.41 8.03
C SER A 82 3.26 -9.48 7.62
N GLY A 83 2.33 -9.44 8.58
CA GLY A 83 0.89 -9.48 8.35
C GLY A 83 0.41 -8.35 7.44
N TRP A 84 0.82 -7.11 7.71
CA TRP A 84 0.49 -5.98 6.82
C TRP A 84 0.99 -6.17 5.39
N LYS A 85 2.20 -6.72 5.22
CA LYS A 85 2.77 -6.99 3.90
C LYS A 85 1.99 -8.09 3.18
N GLU A 86 1.57 -9.13 3.87
CA GLU A 86 0.72 -10.19 3.31
C GLU A 86 -0.65 -9.66 2.90
N ASP A 87 -1.30 -8.85 3.74
CA ASP A 87 -2.58 -8.23 3.43
C ASP A 87 -2.48 -7.28 2.24
N ALA A 88 -1.39 -6.50 2.15
CA ALA A 88 -1.12 -5.67 0.99
C ALA A 88 -0.94 -6.49 -0.29
N LYS A 89 -0.28 -7.65 -0.21
CA LYS A 89 -0.13 -8.59 -1.32
C LYS A 89 -1.49 -9.14 -1.75
N LYS A 90 -2.28 -9.67 -0.83
CA LYS A 90 -3.65 -10.17 -1.10
C LYS A 90 -4.53 -9.08 -1.73
N ASN A 91 -4.54 -7.87 -1.17
CA ASN A 91 -5.28 -6.72 -1.71
C ASN A 91 -4.83 -6.31 -3.12
N ARG A 92 -3.56 -6.52 -3.46
CA ARG A 92 -3.07 -6.29 -4.83
C ARG A 92 -3.58 -7.37 -5.78
N GLU A 93 -3.53 -8.62 -5.38
CA GLU A 93 -4.05 -9.76 -6.14
C GLU A 93 -5.56 -9.61 -6.38
N TYR A 94 -6.34 -9.27 -5.34
CA TYR A 94 -7.77 -8.95 -5.48
C TYR A 94 -8.05 -7.80 -6.44
N ARG A 95 -7.26 -6.71 -6.40
CA ARG A 95 -7.42 -5.60 -7.35
C ARG A 95 -7.10 -6.01 -8.78
N GLN A 96 -6.10 -6.87 -8.99
CA GLN A 96 -5.77 -7.40 -10.32
C GLN A 96 -6.89 -8.29 -10.84
N LEU A 97 -7.39 -9.18 -10.00
CA LEU A 97 -8.53 -10.05 -10.29
C LEU A 97 -9.78 -9.23 -10.62
N TYR A 98 -10.11 -8.24 -9.80
CA TYR A 98 -11.26 -7.36 -10.04
C TYR A 98 -11.16 -6.65 -11.39
N ARG A 99 -9.99 -6.05 -11.70
CA ARG A 99 -9.76 -5.42 -13.01
C ARG A 99 -9.92 -6.41 -14.16
N PHE A 100 -9.41 -7.64 -14.01
CA PHE A 100 -9.58 -8.69 -14.99
C PHE A 100 -11.07 -9.01 -15.21
N VAL A 101 -11.82 -9.28 -14.13
CA VAL A 101 -13.24 -9.61 -14.21
C VAL A 101 -14.01 -8.46 -14.86
N THR A 102 -13.79 -7.21 -14.44
CA THR A 102 -14.45 -6.03 -15.03
C THR A 102 -14.14 -5.90 -16.52
N ALA A 103 -12.87 -5.98 -16.91
CA ALA A 103 -12.49 -5.89 -18.32
C ALA A 103 -13.11 -7.04 -19.14
N PHE A 104 -13.05 -8.27 -18.63
CA PHE A 104 -13.61 -9.45 -19.27
C PHE A 104 -15.13 -9.37 -19.44
N THR A 105 -15.85 -8.88 -18.43
CA THR A 105 -17.31 -8.68 -18.54
C THR A 105 -17.70 -7.64 -19.58
N GLY A 106 -16.83 -6.65 -19.85
CA GLY A 106 -17.05 -5.61 -20.85
C GLY A 106 -16.74 -6.03 -22.29
N LEU A 107 -16.07 -7.17 -22.51
CA LEU A 107 -15.72 -7.64 -23.86
C LEU A 107 -16.96 -8.12 -24.61
N THR A 108 -17.25 -7.55 -25.77
CA THR A 108 -18.30 -8.00 -26.68
C THR A 108 -17.77 -9.11 -27.61
N GLY A 109 -18.67 -9.91 -28.20
CA GLY A 109 -18.28 -10.98 -29.15
C GLY A 109 -17.82 -12.30 -28.51
N ILE A 110 -17.88 -12.43 -27.18
CA ILE A 110 -17.62 -13.70 -26.47
C ILE A 110 -18.96 -14.38 -26.17
N SER A 111 -19.05 -15.68 -26.44
CA SER A 111 -20.23 -16.48 -26.09
C SER A 111 -20.46 -16.51 -24.56
N SER A 112 -21.71 -16.70 -24.16
CA SER A 112 -22.06 -16.82 -22.74
C SER A 112 -21.41 -18.05 -22.07
N GLU A 113 -21.20 -19.12 -22.83
CA GLU A 113 -20.57 -20.36 -22.37
C GLU A 113 -19.07 -20.16 -22.09
N THR A 114 -18.32 -19.60 -23.04
CA THR A 114 -16.90 -19.26 -22.86
C THR A 114 -16.71 -18.28 -21.69
N ARG A 115 -17.65 -17.34 -21.49
CA ARG A 115 -17.63 -16.46 -20.31
C ARG A 115 -17.75 -17.23 -18.99
N ARG A 116 -18.63 -18.23 -18.91
CA ARG A 116 -18.79 -19.05 -17.69
C ARG A 116 -17.56 -19.90 -17.43
N GLU A 117 -16.99 -20.52 -18.46
CA GLU A 117 -15.78 -21.35 -18.33
C GLU A 117 -14.59 -20.56 -17.80
N VAL A 118 -14.34 -19.36 -18.37
CA VAL A 118 -13.24 -18.50 -17.91
C VAL A 118 -13.46 -18.06 -16.47
N LEU A 119 -14.67 -17.65 -16.08
CA LEU A 119 -14.96 -17.28 -14.69
C LEU A 119 -14.84 -18.46 -13.73
N ALA A 120 -15.22 -19.66 -14.13
CA ALA A 120 -15.05 -20.87 -13.33
C ALA A 120 -13.58 -21.23 -13.12
N ALA A 121 -12.76 -21.16 -14.18
CA ALA A 121 -11.32 -21.39 -14.11
C ALA A 121 -10.61 -20.36 -13.21
N VAL A 122 -11.03 -19.10 -13.27
CA VAL A 122 -10.52 -18.04 -12.40
C VAL A 122 -10.91 -18.28 -10.95
N LYS A 123 -12.16 -18.68 -10.69
CA LYS A 123 -12.64 -19.03 -9.34
C LYS A 123 -11.86 -20.20 -8.74
N ALA A 124 -11.50 -21.21 -9.53
CA ALA A 124 -10.75 -22.37 -9.08
C ALA A 124 -9.28 -22.08 -8.70
N ARG A 125 -8.78 -20.88 -9.01
CA ARG A 125 -7.37 -20.48 -8.80
C ARG A 125 -7.18 -19.50 -7.63
N ILE A 126 -8.27 -19.14 -6.95
CA ILE A 126 -8.32 -18.29 -5.75
C ILE A 126 -8.54 -19.21 -4.55
#